data_AF-A0A7Y8I001-F1
#
_entry.id   AF-A0A7Y8I001-F1
#
_cell.length_a   1.000
_cell.length_b   1.000
_cell.length_c   1.000
_cell.angle_alpha   90.00
_cell.angle_beta   90.00
_cell.angle_gamma   90.00
#
_symmetry.space_group_name_H-M   'P 1'
#
loop_
_entity.id
_entity.type
_entity.pdbx_description
1 polymer ?
#
loop_
_entity_poly.entity_id
_entity_poly.type
_entity_poly.pdbx_seq_one_letter_code
_entity_poly.pdbx_strand_id
1 'polypeptide(L)'
;MQSRFEQGSVGFPDVEATEPQPAARPRGLAGRPQFEILDHIEARRKVGRDGVVQCPSCAAAGHDRAKDNRAVSIEEPRKYICWAGCTKEQIRAALGAAAPAARFVGVDS
;
A
#
# COMPACT_ATOMS: atom_id res chain seq x y z
N MET A 1 57.78 -27.16 32.55
CA MET A 1 56.52 -27.35 33.28
C MET A 1 55.89 -25.98 33.56
N GLN A 2 54.60 -25.86 33.23
CA GLN A 2 53.63 -24.80 33.60
C GLN A 2 53.83 -23.40 32.99
N SER A 3 52.85 -22.93 32.20
CA SER A 3 51.89 -21.90 32.66
C SER A 3 50.88 -21.47 31.58
N ARG A 4 49.61 -21.44 32.02
CA ARG A 4 48.43 -20.68 31.54
C ARG A 4 47.87 -20.84 30.12
N PHE A 5 46.80 -21.65 30.08
CA PHE A 5 45.53 -21.34 29.43
C PHE A 5 44.99 -19.95 29.84
N GLU A 6 44.44 -19.19 28.88
CA GLU A 6 43.30 -18.24 28.99
C GLU A 6 42.99 -17.75 27.55
N GLN A 7 42.02 -18.36 26.85
CA GLN A 7 40.63 -17.89 26.68
C GLN A 7 40.46 -16.43 26.23
N GLY A 8 39.97 -16.27 25.00
CA GLY A 8 39.52 -15.00 24.43
C GLY A 8 38.69 -15.27 23.17
N SER A 9 37.47 -15.78 23.35
CA SER A 9 36.46 -15.93 22.31
C SER A 9 35.97 -14.56 21.84
N VAL A 10 36.25 -14.19 20.60
CA VAL A 10 35.51 -13.11 19.94
C VAL A 10 34.20 -13.68 19.42
N GLY A 11 33.11 -13.34 20.11
CA GLY A 11 31.76 -13.64 19.66
C GLY A 11 31.48 -12.92 18.35
N PHE A 12 31.09 -13.69 17.34
CA PHE A 12 30.48 -13.17 16.12
C PHE A 12 29.09 -12.65 16.50
N PRO A 13 28.73 -11.39 16.18
CA PRO A 13 27.34 -10.97 16.31
C PRO A 13 26.50 -11.74 15.29
N ASP A 14 25.48 -12.42 15.81
CA ASP A 14 24.37 -13.02 15.06
C ASP A 14 23.77 -11.96 14.14
N VAL A 15 24.13 -12.00 12.85
CA VAL A 15 23.39 -11.25 11.83
C VAL A 15 22.17 -12.08 11.48
N GLU A 16 21.14 -11.80 12.26
CA GLU A 16 19.74 -12.15 12.10
C GLU A 16 19.38 -12.46 10.65
N ALA A 17 18.96 -13.71 10.42
CA ALA A 17 18.53 -14.24 9.13
C ALA A 17 17.38 -13.39 8.59
N THR A 18 17.71 -12.44 7.71
CA THR A 18 16.71 -11.69 6.95
C THR A 18 16.07 -12.67 5.96
N GLU A 19 14.78 -12.93 6.16
CA GLU A 19 13.92 -13.70 5.25
C GLU A 19 14.11 -13.27 3.78
N PRO A 20 14.02 -14.21 2.81
CA PRO A 20 14.18 -13.88 1.41
C PRO A 20 13.04 -12.96 0.95
N GLN A 21 13.34 -11.66 0.81
CA GLN A 21 12.43 -10.71 0.18
C GLN A 21 12.11 -11.17 -1.25
N PRO A 22 10.83 -11.27 -1.63
CA PRO A 22 10.45 -11.68 -2.97
C PRO A 22 10.97 -10.67 -4.01
N ALA A 23 11.62 -11.24 -5.04
CA ALA A 23 12.29 -10.59 -6.15
C ALA A 23 11.71 -9.24 -6.58
N ALA A 24 12.51 -8.18 -6.41
CA ALA A 24 12.24 -6.87 -6.96
C ALA A 24 12.15 -6.95 -8.50
N ARG A 25 10.97 -6.60 -9.03
CA ARG A 25 10.73 -6.48 -10.48
C ARG A 25 11.54 -5.28 -11.02
N PRO A 26 12.09 -5.35 -12.25
CA PRO A 26 12.97 -4.31 -12.78
C PRO A 26 12.22 -2.98 -12.94
N ARG A 27 12.82 -1.92 -12.39
CA ARG A 27 12.33 -0.54 -12.40
C ARG A 27 12.36 0.05 -13.81
N GLY A 28 11.23 -0.01 -14.51
CA GLY A 28 10.94 0.90 -15.61
C GLY A 28 10.33 2.21 -15.06
N LEU A 29 10.96 3.36 -15.35
CA LEU A 29 10.53 4.71 -14.94
C LEU A 29 10.54 4.97 -13.41
N ALA A 30 11.72 4.86 -12.81
CA ALA A 30 11.94 5.11 -11.39
C ALA A 30 11.68 6.58 -11.02
N GLY A 31 10.64 6.84 -10.25
CA GLY A 31 10.43 8.19 -9.72
C GLY A 31 9.40 8.36 -8.61
N ARG A 32 8.23 7.70 -8.66
CA ARG A 32 7.25 7.72 -7.56
C ARG A 32 6.45 6.42 -7.53
N PRO A 33 6.25 5.78 -6.36
CA PRO A 33 5.26 4.72 -6.25
C PRO A 33 3.89 5.30 -6.64
N GLN A 34 3.26 4.71 -7.67
CA GLN A 34 1.92 5.10 -8.06
C GLN A 34 0.94 4.52 -7.05
N PHE A 35 -0.06 5.31 -6.63
CA PHE A 35 -1.05 4.87 -5.66
C PHE A 35 -1.85 3.68 -6.19
N GLU A 36 -1.71 2.53 -5.53
CA GLU A 36 -2.55 1.35 -5.73
C GLU A 36 -3.40 1.15 -4.49
N ILE A 37 -4.72 1.02 -4.67
CA ILE A 37 -5.58 1.01 -3.50
C ILE A 37 -5.41 -0.25 -2.64
N LEU A 38 -5.11 -1.39 -3.26
CA LEU A 38 -5.03 -2.66 -2.56
C LEU A 38 -3.84 -2.71 -1.58
N ASP A 39 -2.87 -1.79 -1.69
CA ASP A 39 -1.81 -1.61 -0.68
C ASP A 39 -2.33 -1.00 0.63
N HIS A 40 -3.51 -0.36 0.59
CA HIS A 40 -4.06 0.40 1.71
C HIS A 40 -5.28 -0.25 2.36
N ILE A 41 -5.97 -1.16 1.66
CA ILE A 41 -7.19 -1.78 2.15
C ILE A 41 -7.25 -3.25 1.74
N GLU A 42 -7.75 -4.08 2.64
CA GLU A 42 -7.96 -5.50 2.38
C GLU A 42 -9.32 -5.75 1.72
N ALA A 43 -9.34 -6.67 0.75
CA ALA A 43 -10.58 -7.09 0.12
C ALA A 43 -11.42 -7.97 1.06
N ARG A 44 -12.67 -7.58 1.32
CA ARG A 44 -13.56 -8.32 2.25
C ARG A 44 -14.25 -9.48 1.58
N ARG A 45 -14.72 -9.28 0.35
CA ARG A 45 -15.36 -10.32 -0.46
C ARG A 45 -15.06 -10.09 -1.93
N LYS A 46 -15.05 -11.15 -2.72
CA LYS A 46 -14.89 -11.08 -4.17
C LYS A 46 -16.24 -11.27 -4.84
N VAL A 47 -16.57 -10.41 -5.79
CA VAL A 47 -17.75 -10.51 -6.64
C VAL A 47 -17.28 -10.46 -8.09
N GLY A 48 -17.34 -11.59 -8.77
CA GLY A 48 -16.74 -11.72 -10.11
C GLY A 48 -15.23 -11.44 -10.07
N ARG A 49 -14.80 -10.37 -10.73
CA ARG A 49 -13.39 -9.92 -10.77
C ARG A 49 -13.10 -8.75 -9.84
N ASP A 50 -14.10 -8.27 -9.12
CA ASP A 50 -13.97 -7.12 -8.24
C ASP A 50 -13.89 -7.55 -6.78
N GLY A 51 -12.98 -6.92 -6.04
CA GLY A 51 -12.98 -6.93 -4.58
C GLY A 51 -13.95 -5.87 -4.08
N VAL A 52 -14.91 -6.30 -3.25
CA VAL A 52 -15.80 -5.40 -2.51
C VAL A 52 -15.17 -5.14 -1.14
N VAL A 53 -14.97 -3.87 -0.84
CA VAL A 53 -14.11 -3.37 0.25
C VAL A 53 -14.75 -2.17 0.93
N GLN A 54 -14.22 -1.80 2.09
CA GLN A 54 -14.62 -0.57 2.77
C GLN A 54 -14.13 0.66 1.97
N CYS A 55 -14.97 1.68 1.83
CA CYS A 55 -14.56 2.99 1.35
C CYS A 55 -13.92 3.80 2.49
N PRO A 56 -12.63 4.17 2.42
CA PRO A 56 -11.96 4.95 3.47
C PRO A 56 -12.65 6.29 3.78
N SER A 57 -13.13 6.99 2.75
CA SER A 57 -13.83 8.27 2.92
C SER A 57 -15.20 8.09 3.60
N CYS A 58 -15.97 7.07 3.25
CA CYS A 58 -17.24 6.81 3.91
C CYS A 58 -17.04 6.28 5.34
N ALA A 59 -15.97 5.51 5.58
CA ALA A 59 -15.59 5.05 6.89
C ALA A 59 -15.23 6.22 7.82
N ALA A 60 -14.43 7.17 7.34
CA ALA A 60 -14.08 8.39 8.06
C ALA A 60 -15.31 9.24 8.43
N ALA A 61 -16.34 9.25 7.56
CA ALA A 61 -17.61 9.92 7.81
C ALA A 61 -18.62 9.10 8.66
N GLY A 62 -18.29 7.85 9.01
CA GLY A 62 -19.20 6.96 9.76
C GLY A 62 -20.39 6.43 8.94
N HIS A 63 -20.31 6.45 7.61
CA HIS A 63 -21.38 6.06 6.68
C HIS A 63 -21.20 4.69 6.02
N ASP A 64 -20.04 4.04 6.20
CA ASP A 64 -19.78 2.70 5.67
C ASP A 64 -19.73 1.65 6.78
N ARG A 65 -20.90 1.34 7.34
CA ARG A 65 -21.07 0.38 8.44
C ARG A 65 -20.94 -1.06 7.97
N ALA A 66 -21.42 -1.36 6.77
CA ALA A 66 -21.36 -2.68 6.15
C ALA A 66 -19.97 -2.98 5.54
N LYS A 67 -19.15 -1.94 5.34
CA LYS A 67 -17.76 -2.04 4.85
C LYS A 67 -17.67 -2.57 3.43
N ASP A 68 -18.62 -2.19 2.60
CA ASP A 68 -18.85 -2.71 1.26
C ASP A 68 -19.22 -1.62 0.25
N ASN A 69 -19.08 -0.34 0.60
CA ASN A 69 -19.42 0.77 -0.30
C ASN A 69 -18.54 0.87 -1.55
N ARG A 70 -17.50 0.04 -1.70
CA ARG A 70 -16.52 0.19 -2.76
C ARG A 70 -16.23 -1.12 -3.49
N ALA A 71 -16.20 -1.03 -4.82
CA ALA A 71 -15.69 -2.06 -5.70
C ALA A 71 -14.32 -1.65 -6.26
N VAL A 72 -13.38 -2.59 -6.28
CA VAL A 72 -12.03 -2.45 -6.83
C VAL A 72 -11.78 -3.59 -7.79
N SER A 73 -11.31 -3.30 -9.01
CA SER A 73 -10.88 -4.36 -9.92
C SER A 73 -9.62 -5.04 -9.39
N ILE A 74 -9.64 -6.37 -9.28
CA ILE A 74 -8.47 -7.14 -8.84
C ILE A 74 -7.38 -7.14 -9.93
N GLU A 75 -7.78 -7.19 -11.21
CA GLU A 75 -6.85 -7.16 -12.34
C GLU A 75 -6.22 -5.76 -12.50
N GLU A 76 -6.99 -4.71 -12.21
CA GLU A 76 -6.53 -3.33 -12.34
C GLU A 76 -6.85 -2.52 -11.07
N PRO A 77 -6.02 -2.60 -10.01
CA PRO A 77 -6.28 -1.96 -8.71
C PRO A 77 -6.50 -0.43 -8.76
N ARG A 78 -6.10 0.20 -9.86
CA ARG A 78 -6.33 1.63 -10.12
C ARG A 78 -7.77 1.95 -10.57
N LYS A 79 -8.53 0.94 -10.97
CA LYS A 79 -9.95 1.02 -11.34
C LYS A 79 -10.79 0.63 -10.13
N TYR A 80 -11.40 1.64 -9.52
CA TYR A 80 -12.29 1.47 -8.39
C TYR A 80 -13.38 2.53 -8.38
N ILE A 81 -14.53 2.18 -7.78
CA ILE A 81 -15.69 3.05 -7.63
C ILE A 81 -16.26 2.93 -6.21
N CYS A 82 -16.74 4.04 -5.66
CA CYS A 82 -17.56 4.03 -4.45
C CYS A 82 -19.02 4.19 -4.85
N TRP A 83 -19.89 3.26 -4.43
CA TRP A 83 -21.33 3.32 -4.69
C TRP A 83 -22.04 4.44 -3.93
N ALA A 84 -21.44 4.92 -2.83
CA ALA A 84 -21.91 6.11 -2.11
C ALA A 84 -21.44 7.43 -2.76
N GLY A 85 -20.70 7.39 -3.88
CA GLY A 85 -20.36 8.59 -4.66
C GLY A 85 -19.06 9.30 -4.27
N CYS A 86 -18.18 8.68 -3.47
CA CYS A 86 -16.87 9.31 -3.17
C CYS A 86 -15.97 9.40 -4.41
N THR A 87 -15.30 10.55 -4.55
CA THR A 87 -14.28 10.78 -5.56
C THR A 87 -12.97 10.04 -5.24
N LYS A 88 -12.10 9.88 -6.25
CA LYS A 88 -10.80 9.23 -6.04
C LYS A 88 -9.91 10.05 -5.10
N GLU A 89 -10.03 11.36 -5.15
CA GLU A 89 -9.30 12.33 -4.34
C GLU A 89 -9.72 12.23 -2.88
N GLN A 90 -11.04 12.22 -2.58
CA GLN A 90 -11.54 12.01 -1.22
C GLN A 90 -11.07 10.68 -0.63
N ILE A 91 -11.12 9.61 -1.42
CA ILE A 91 -10.65 8.29 -1.00
C ILE A 91 -9.16 8.29 -0.70
N ARG A 92 -8.34 8.92 -1.55
CA ARG A 92 -6.88 9.03 -1.34
C ARG A 92 -6.55 9.89 -0.13
N ALA A 93 -7.23 11.03 0.03
CA ALA A 93 -7.07 11.92 1.16
C ALA A 93 -7.39 11.20 2.48
N ALA A 94 -8.46 10.41 2.52
CA ALA A 94 -8.82 9.60 3.69
C ALA A 94 -7.78 8.52 4.04
N LEU A 95 -6.92 8.14 3.09
CA LEU A 95 -5.79 7.22 3.30
C LEU A 95 -4.46 7.93 3.57
N GLY A 96 -4.46 9.27 3.63
CA GLY A 96 -3.22 10.05 3.72
C GLY A 96 -2.37 10.00 2.44
N ALA A 97 -2.90 9.48 1.34
CA ALA A 97 -2.21 9.47 0.05
C ALA A 97 -2.39 10.82 -0.63
N ALA A 98 -1.27 11.45 -1.02
CA ALA A 98 -1.31 12.70 -1.76
C ALA A 98 -2.13 12.53 -3.05
N ALA A 99 -3.06 13.46 -3.29
CA ALA A 99 -3.73 13.54 -4.58
C ALA A 99 -2.66 13.69 -5.68
N PRO A 100 -2.83 13.07 -6.86
CA PRO A 100 -1.89 13.29 -7.95
C PRO A 100 -1.82 14.79 -8.17
N ALA A 101 -0.60 15.35 -8.11
CA ALA A 101 -0.39 16.76 -8.35
C ALA A 101 -1.06 17.09 -9.69
N ALA A 102 -2.12 17.90 -9.65
CA ALA A 102 -2.79 18.34 -10.86
C ALA A 102 -1.71 18.99 -11.72
N ARG A 103 -1.46 18.42 -12.89
CA ARG A 103 -0.74 19.14 -13.93
C ARG A 103 -1.69 20.25 -14.36
N PHE A 104 -1.54 21.43 -13.76
CA PHE A 104 -2.02 22.65 -14.38
C PHE A 104 -1.28 22.74 -15.73
N VAL A 105 -1.95 22.32 -16.80
CA VAL A 105 -1.58 22.77 -18.14
C VAL A 105 -2.00 24.23 -18.15
N GLY A 106 -1.02 25.14 -18.11
CA GLY A 106 -1.29 26.56 -18.23
C GLY A 106 -2.11 26.79 -19.49
N VAL A 107 -3.30 27.38 -19.33
CA VAL A 107 -3.95 28.07 -20.42
C VAL A 107 -3.25 29.42 -20.52
N ASP A 108 -2.39 29.57 -21.51
CA ASP A 108 -1.79 30.85 -21.86
C ASP A 108 -2.82 31.75 -22.55
N SER A 109 -2.93 32.96 -21.96
CA SER A 109 -3.33 34.28 -22.48
C SER A 109 -4.69 34.48 -23.18
#